data_AF-A0A7Y8PGN9-F1
#
_entry.id   AF-A0A7Y8PGN9-F1
#
_cell.length_a   1.000
_cell.length_b   1.000
_cell.length_c   1.000
_cell.angle_alpha   90.00
_cell.angle_beta   90.00
_cell.angle_gamma   90.00
#
_symmetry.space_group_name_H-M   'P 1'
#
loop_
_entity.id
_entity.type
_entity.pdbx_description
1 polymer ?
#
loop_
_entity_poly.entity_id
_entity_poly.type
_entity_poly.pdbx_seq_one_letter_code
_entity_poly.pdbx_strand_id
1 'polypeptide(L)'
;MKEAVSQNIQSDNLSHQNAIKNKEEQKARIKKFRDQLEIGTILYTSWGYEQTNVDFYQVIEKSRAYCVIRELKQAYDATGSMQGYVVPLPNEFTSKEPMKKKIMDNYIVIHQSANATVLDFELLPTGTKVYKRCYTSSYA
;
A
#
# COMPACT_ATOMS: atom_id res chain seq x y z
N MET A 1 -0.96 48.74 16.72
CA MET A 1 0.33 48.11 16.29
C MET A 1 0.73 46.91 17.14
N LYS A 2 0.64 46.93 18.48
CA LYS A 2 1.05 45.79 19.32
C LYS A 2 0.20 44.52 19.15
N GLU A 3 -1.10 44.64 18.93
CA GLU A 3 -2.00 43.48 18.73
C GLU A 3 -1.75 42.74 17.40
N ALA A 4 -1.60 43.46 16.29
CA ALA A 4 -1.36 42.85 14.98
C ALA A 4 -0.05 42.03 14.95
N VAL A 5 1.00 42.53 15.60
CA VAL A 5 2.28 41.81 15.74
C VAL A 5 2.11 40.57 16.62
N SER A 6 1.35 40.65 17.71
CA SER A 6 1.08 39.51 18.60
C SER A 6 0.29 38.39 17.87
N GLN A 7 -0.72 38.76 17.08
CA GLN A 7 -1.51 37.81 16.30
C GLN A 7 -0.66 37.08 15.25
N ASN A 8 0.25 37.77 14.57
CA ASN A 8 1.17 37.14 13.62
C ASN A 8 2.10 36.13 14.31
N ILE A 9 2.68 36.50 15.46
CA ILE A 9 3.56 35.60 16.25
C ILE A 9 2.78 34.35 16.72
N GLN A 10 1.54 34.52 17.15
CA GLN A 10 0.67 33.41 17.56
C GLN A 10 0.38 32.47 16.38
N SER A 11 0.09 33.03 15.20
CA SER A 11 -0.14 32.29 13.97
C SER A 11 1.09 31.48 13.54
N ASP A 12 2.28 32.07 13.60
CA ASP A 12 3.54 31.40 13.24
C ASP A 12 3.86 30.26 14.21
N ASN A 13 3.67 30.48 15.52
CA ASN A 13 3.86 29.45 16.54
C ASN A 13 2.87 28.29 16.37
N LEU A 14 1.60 28.60 16.10
CA LEU A 14 0.57 27.59 15.84
C LEU A 14 0.92 26.74 14.61
N SER A 15 1.39 27.39 13.54
CA SER A 15 1.86 26.70 12.33
C SER A 15 3.03 25.77 12.63
N HIS A 16 3.99 26.21 13.45
CA HIS A 16 5.11 25.39 13.88
C HIS A 16 4.68 24.20 14.73
N GLN A 17 3.78 24.39 15.70
CA GLN A 17 3.24 23.34 16.54
C GLN A 17 2.46 22.29 15.72
N ASN A 18 1.63 22.74 14.77
CA ASN A 18 0.91 21.85 13.86
C ASN A 18 1.88 21.04 12.99
N ALA A 19 2.96 21.65 12.49
CA ALA A 19 3.97 20.95 11.71
C ALA A 19 4.70 19.85 12.54
N ILE A 20 5.02 20.13 13.80
CA ILE A 20 5.62 19.14 14.71
C ILE A 20 4.64 18.00 14.96
N LYS A 21 3.39 18.32 15.33
CA LYS A 21 2.34 17.33 15.59
C LYS A 21 2.10 16.41 14.38
N ASN A 22 1.95 17.00 13.18
CA ASN A 22 1.77 16.25 11.94
C ASN A 22 2.93 15.29 11.67
N LYS A 23 4.17 15.72 11.96
CA LYS A 23 5.37 14.89 11.79
C LYS A 23 5.43 13.73 12.79
N GLU A 24 4.99 13.96 14.03
CA GLU A 24 4.90 12.91 15.05
C GLU A 24 3.82 11.88 14.71
N GLU A 25 2.64 12.34 14.31
CA GLU A 25 1.55 11.49 13.86
C GLU A 25 1.96 10.65 12.64
N GLN A 26 2.66 11.26 11.66
CA GLN A 26 3.18 10.54 10.51
C GLN A 26 4.16 9.43 10.91
N LYS A 27 5.09 9.71 11.85
CA LYS A 27 5.99 8.68 12.38
C LYS A 27 5.23 7.55 13.06
N ALA A 28 4.18 7.87 13.82
CA ALA A 28 3.34 6.90 14.50
C ALA A 28 2.58 6.00 13.51
N ARG A 29 2.00 6.58 12.45
CA ARG A 29 1.31 5.82 11.39
C ARG A 29 2.26 4.92 10.61
N ILE A 30 3.45 5.43 10.25
CA ILE A 30 4.51 4.61 9.61
C ILE A 30 4.90 3.44 10.53
N LYS A 31 5.08 3.68 11.83
CA LYS A 31 5.43 2.62 12.78
C LYS A 31 4.32 1.57 12.85
N LYS A 32 3.06 1.98 12.97
CA LYS A 32 1.90 1.07 12.99
C LYS A 32 1.84 0.21 11.72
N PHE A 33 2.02 0.82 10.55
CA PHE A 33 2.00 0.10 9.28
C PHE A 33 3.17 -0.89 9.16
N ARG A 34 4.37 -0.51 9.64
CA ARG A 34 5.50 -1.43 9.73
C ARG A 34 5.20 -2.62 10.62
N ASP A 35 4.50 -2.44 11.73
CA ASP A 35 4.16 -3.53 12.64
C ASP A 35 3.11 -4.46 12.02
N GLN A 36 2.20 -3.95 11.18
CA GLN A 36 1.22 -4.74 10.44
C GLN A 36 1.80 -5.55 9.26
N LEU A 37 2.89 -5.07 8.65
CA LEU A 37 3.59 -5.78 7.58
C LEU A 37 4.38 -6.95 8.17
N GLU A 38 4.07 -8.17 7.76
CA GLU A 38 4.80 -9.37 8.14
C GLU A 38 5.32 -10.09 6.88
N ILE A 39 6.24 -11.04 7.08
CA ILE A 39 6.66 -11.92 5.99
C ILE A 39 5.43 -12.75 5.58
N GLY A 40 5.14 -12.78 4.28
CA GLY A 40 3.94 -13.39 3.74
C GLY A 40 2.72 -12.45 3.62
N THR A 41 2.80 -11.20 4.08
CA THR A 41 1.75 -10.22 3.80
C THR A 41 1.64 -9.98 2.29
N ILE A 42 0.41 -10.02 1.77
CA ILE A 42 0.12 -9.70 0.38
C ILE A 42 -0.25 -8.23 0.27
N LEU A 43 0.37 -7.59 -0.71
CA LEU A 43 0.17 -6.22 -1.10
C LEU A 43 -0.41 -6.21 -2.51
N TYR A 44 -1.23 -5.22 -2.82
CA TYR A 44 -1.74 -5.03 -4.17
C TYR A 44 -1.56 -3.58 -4.58
N THR A 45 -1.41 -3.37 -5.88
CA THR A 45 -1.46 -2.04 -6.50
C THR A 45 -2.47 -2.09 -7.64
N SER A 46 -3.21 -1.00 -7.81
CA SER A 46 -4.08 -0.79 -8.96
C SER A 46 -3.59 0.42 -9.71
N TRP A 47 -3.36 0.28 -11.02
CA TRP A 47 -2.86 1.34 -11.86
C TRP A 47 -3.43 1.25 -13.27
N GLY A 48 -3.33 2.35 -13.98
CA GLY A 48 -3.66 2.44 -15.39
C GLY A 48 -4.45 3.69 -15.68
N TYR A 49 -4.38 4.10 -16.94
CA TYR A 49 -4.94 5.37 -17.40
C TYR A 49 -6.32 5.13 -18.02
N GLU A 50 -6.37 4.27 -19.03
CA GLU A 50 -7.62 3.83 -19.67
C GLU A 50 -8.07 2.45 -19.19
N GLN A 51 -7.15 1.65 -18.65
CA GLN A 51 -7.39 0.28 -18.20
C GLN A 51 -7.10 0.17 -16.70
N THR A 52 -7.72 -0.78 -16.02
CA THR A 52 -7.44 -1.04 -14.60
C THR A 52 -6.60 -2.29 -14.49
N ASN A 53 -5.29 -2.12 -14.40
CA ASN A 53 -4.35 -3.19 -14.12
C ASN A 53 -4.16 -3.33 -12.61
N VAL A 54 -4.15 -4.57 -12.14
CA VAL A 54 -3.89 -4.90 -10.75
C VAL A 54 -2.70 -5.84 -10.70
N ASP A 55 -1.70 -5.50 -9.89
CA ASP A 55 -0.57 -6.36 -9.61
C ASP A 55 -0.54 -6.71 -8.13
N PHE A 56 -0.14 -7.94 -7.83
CA PHE A 56 0.00 -8.44 -6.47
C PHE A 56 1.46 -8.71 -6.12
N TYR A 57 1.82 -8.45 -4.87
CA TYR A 57 3.15 -8.65 -4.34
C TYR A 57 3.08 -9.32 -2.98
N GLN A 58 4.02 -10.22 -2.69
CA GLN A 58 4.18 -10.80 -1.36
C GLN A 58 5.48 -10.33 -0.73
N VAL A 59 5.42 -9.97 0.55
CA VAL A 59 6.60 -9.62 1.35
C VAL A 59 7.37 -10.91 1.64
N ILE A 60 8.60 -11.01 1.13
CA ILE A 60 9.48 -12.15 1.38
C ILE A 60 10.48 -11.86 2.52
N GLU A 61 10.83 -10.59 2.73
CA GLU A 61 11.70 -10.18 3.83
C GLU A 61 11.27 -8.81 4.37
N LYS A 62 11.50 -8.61 5.67
CA LYS A 62 11.19 -7.37 6.37
C LYS A 62 12.42 -6.85 7.10
N SER A 63 12.70 -5.57 6.90
CA SER A 63 13.68 -4.78 7.66
C SER A 63 12.97 -3.63 8.38
N ARG A 64 13.71 -2.88 9.23
CA ARG A 64 13.14 -1.80 10.04
C ARG A 64 12.38 -0.72 9.27
N ALA A 65 12.85 -0.35 8.07
CA ALA A 65 12.25 0.71 7.25
C ALA A 65 11.98 0.27 5.79
N TYR A 66 12.35 -0.96 5.46
CA TYR A 66 12.30 -1.50 4.11
C TYR A 66 11.69 -2.89 4.15
N CYS A 67 11.09 -3.32 3.05
CA CYS A 67 10.66 -4.68 2.83
C CYS A 67 11.17 -5.14 1.45
N VAL A 68 11.48 -6.43 1.33
CA VAL A 68 11.70 -7.05 0.03
C VAL A 68 10.39 -7.72 -0.37
N ILE A 69 9.91 -7.35 -1.55
CA ILE A 69 8.67 -7.86 -2.11
C ILE A 69 8.97 -8.64 -3.39
N ARG A 70 8.11 -9.61 -3.70
CA ARG A 70 8.15 -10.35 -4.95
C ARG A 70 6.78 -10.40 -5.57
N GLU A 71 6.72 -10.20 -6.89
CA GLU A 71 5.46 -10.22 -7.64
C GLU A 71 4.85 -11.62 -7.65
N LEU A 72 3.55 -11.68 -7.41
CA LEU A 72 2.75 -12.90 -7.43
C LEU A 72 2.05 -13.08 -8.76
N LYS A 73 1.78 -14.32 -9.10
CA LYS A 73 0.79 -14.67 -10.11
C LYS A 73 -0.62 -14.37 -9.59
N GLN A 74 -1.53 -14.19 -10.53
CA GLN A 74 -2.94 -13.94 -10.24
C GLN A 74 -3.82 -14.89 -11.05
N ALA A 75 -4.93 -15.30 -10.44
CA ALA A 75 -6.01 -15.96 -11.15
C ALA A 75 -6.99 -14.90 -11.64
N TYR A 76 -7.38 -15.01 -12.91
CA TYR A 76 -8.33 -14.11 -13.56
C TYR A 76 -9.70 -14.77 -13.66
N ASP A 77 -10.71 -14.07 -13.19
CA ASP A 77 -12.12 -14.44 -13.26
C ASP A 77 -12.85 -13.51 -14.22
N ALA A 78 -13.19 -14.04 -15.40
CA ALA A 78 -13.85 -13.29 -16.47
C ALA A 78 -15.33 -13.12 -16.14
N THR A 79 -15.79 -11.88 -15.99
CA THR A 79 -17.21 -11.59 -15.68
C THR A 79 -17.97 -10.96 -16.84
N GLY A 80 -17.26 -10.43 -17.84
CA GLY A 80 -17.85 -9.87 -19.06
C GLY A 80 -16.80 -9.65 -20.13
N SER A 81 -17.22 -9.06 -21.26
CA SER A 81 -16.26 -8.60 -22.27
C SER A 81 -15.36 -7.55 -21.64
N MET A 82 -14.05 -7.76 -21.68
CA MET A 82 -13.05 -6.73 -21.31
C MET A 82 -13.01 -6.36 -19.82
N GLN A 83 -13.67 -7.13 -18.96
CA GLN A 83 -13.74 -6.88 -17.51
C GLN A 83 -13.74 -8.18 -16.70
N GLY A 84 -13.14 -8.12 -15.52
CA GLY A 84 -13.02 -9.29 -14.66
C GLY A 84 -12.60 -8.93 -13.25
N TYR A 85 -12.37 -9.98 -12.48
CA TYR A 85 -11.77 -9.89 -11.16
C TYR A 85 -10.46 -10.67 -11.16
N VAL A 86 -9.52 -10.22 -10.35
CA VAL A 86 -8.28 -10.95 -10.09
C VAL A 86 -8.12 -11.22 -8.61
N VAL A 87 -7.54 -12.38 -8.32
CA VAL A 87 -7.15 -12.78 -6.97
C VAL A 87 -5.68 -13.18 -6.97
N PRO A 88 -4.92 -12.84 -5.91
CA PRO A 88 -3.54 -13.28 -5.79
C PRO A 88 -3.48 -14.79 -5.58
N LEU A 89 -2.43 -15.42 -6.10
CA LEU A 89 -2.07 -16.80 -5.77
C LEU A 89 -0.92 -16.79 -4.76
N PRO A 90 -1.19 -17.00 -3.45
CA PRO A 90 -0.15 -16.92 -2.42
C PRO A 90 0.98 -17.92 -2.67
N ASN A 91 2.23 -17.50 -2.49
CA ASN A 91 3.44 -18.29 -2.73
C ASN A 91 3.69 -18.70 -4.20
N GLU A 92 2.85 -18.29 -5.14
CA GLU A 92 3.12 -18.45 -6.57
C GLU A 92 3.75 -17.19 -7.15
N PHE A 93 5.08 -17.20 -7.27
CA PHE A 93 5.82 -16.04 -7.75
C PHE A 93 5.97 -16.02 -9.26
N THR A 94 6.02 -14.81 -9.82
CA THR A 94 6.45 -14.58 -11.21
C THR A 94 7.97 -14.74 -11.33
N SER A 95 8.47 -14.93 -12.55
CA SER A 95 9.92 -15.00 -12.87
C SER A 95 10.68 -13.69 -12.66
N LYS A 96 10.02 -12.62 -12.19
CA LYS A 96 10.64 -11.34 -11.92
C LYS A 96 11.45 -11.39 -10.61
N GLU A 97 12.54 -10.62 -10.60
CA GLU A 97 13.43 -10.49 -9.45
C GLU A 97 12.74 -9.80 -8.26
N PRO A 98 13.10 -10.16 -7.01
CA PRO A 98 12.61 -9.46 -5.83
C PRO A 98 13.04 -7.99 -5.80
N MET A 99 12.18 -7.13 -5.28
CA MET A 99 12.42 -5.70 -5.20
C MET A 99 12.44 -5.22 -3.75
N LYS A 100 13.48 -4.48 -3.36
CA LYS A 100 13.54 -3.80 -2.06
C LYS A 100 12.83 -2.46 -2.12
N LYS A 101 11.76 -2.30 -1.34
CA LYS A 101 10.94 -1.08 -1.27
C LYS A 101 10.94 -0.47 0.13
N LYS A 102 10.79 0.86 0.20
CA LYS A 102 10.70 1.61 1.46
C LYS A 102 9.26 1.61 1.96
N ILE A 103 9.09 1.39 3.26
CA ILE A 103 7.79 1.42 3.93
C ILE A 103 7.46 2.88 4.28
N MET A 104 6.36 3.40 3.71
CA MET A 104 5.87 4.75 3.91
C MET A 104 4.64 4.77 4.83
N ASP A 105 3.93 5.89 4.85
CA ASP A 105 2.72 6.10 5.66
C ASP A 105 1.55 5.32 5.04
N ASN A 106 1.36 4.07 5.49
CA ASN A 106 0.26 3.17 5.08
C ASN A 106 0.38 2.53 3.68
N TYR A 107 1.49 2.72 2.96
CA TYR A 107 1.74 2.12 1.65
C TYR A 107 3.24 1.89 1.41
N ILE A 108 3.54 1.15 0.34
CA ILE A 108 4.89 1.03 -0.24
C ILE A 108 4.89 1.59 -1.66
N VAL A 109 5.99 2.22 -2.06
CA VAL A 109 6.12 2.76 -3.41
C VAL A 109 6.68 1.67 -4.33
N ILE A 110 5.95 1.33 -5.40
CA ILE A 110 6.40 0.35 -6.39
C ILE A 110 7.18 1.05 -7.50
N HIS A 111 6.53 1.99 -8.20
CA HIS A 111 7.13 2.88 -9.19
C HIS A 111 6.55 4.30 -9.03
N GLN A 112 6.96 5.23 -9.90
CA GLN A 112 6.64 6.67 -9.77
C GLN A 112 5.15 6.99 -9.59
N SER A 113 4.27 6.14 -10.12
CA SER A 113 2.82 6.33 -10.19
C SER A 113 2.01 5.21 -9.52
N ALA A 114 2.65 4.26 -8.83
CA ALA A 114 1.95 3.15 -8.18
C ALA A 114 2.41 2.93 -6.75
N ASN A 115 1.42 2.92 -5.86
CA ASN A 115 1.57 2.64 -4.45
C ASN A 115 0.84 1.33 -4.14
N ALA A 116 1.52 0.40 -3.46
CA ALA A 116 0.89 -0.82 -3.00
C ALA A 116 0.49 -0.72 -1.53
N THR A 117 -0.71 -1.20 -1.23
CA THR A 117 -1.29 -1.27 0.11
C THR A 117 -1.55 -2.72 0.48
N VAL A 118 -1.77 -2.97 1.78
CA VAL A 118 -2.10 -4.33 2.25
C VAL A 118 -3.44 -4.75 1.68
N LEU A 119 -3.47 -5.97 1.12
CA LEU A 119 -4.70 -6.57 0.63
C LEU A 119 -5.46 -7.19 1.80
N ASP A 120 -6.73 -6.81 1.95
CA ASP A 120 -7.62 -7.40 2.94
C ASP A 120 -7.81 -8.90 2.70
N PHE A 121 -7.85 -9.66 3.78
CA PHE A 121 -8.15 -11.08 3.76
C PHE A 121 -9.11 -11.45 4.90
N GLU A 122 -9.88 -12.51 4.66
CA GLU A 122 -10.74 -13.15 5.63
C GLU A 122 -10.12 -14.47 6.06
N LEU A 123 -10.16 -14.76 7.36
CA LEU A 123 -9.70 -16.04 7.90
C LEU A 123 -10.87 -16.99 7.97
N LEU A 124 -10.78 -18.09 7.21
CA LEU A 124 -11.75 -19.18 7.32
C LEU A 124 -11.52 -19.97 8.62
N PRO A 125 -12.53 -20.68 9.14
CA PRO A 125 -12.38 -21.57 10.30
C PRO A 125 -11.31 -22.65 10.12
N THR A 126 -10.97 -22.97 8.86
CA THR A 126 -9.90 -23.90 8.47
C THR A 126 -8.49 -23.31 8.63
N GLY A 127 -8.36 -22.03 8.99
CA GLY A 127 -7.08 -21.31 9.08
C GLY A 127 -6.55 -20.78 7.74
N THR A 128 -7.28 -21.01 6.63
CA THR A 128 -6.89 -20.52 5.31
C THR A 128 -7.22 -19.03 5.15
N LYS A 129 -6.24 -18.23 4.71
CA LYS A 129 -6.45 -16.81 4.36
C LYS A 129 -7.10 -16.73 2.97
N VAL A 130 -8.30 -16.17 2.90
CA VAL A 130 -9.01 -15.88 1.65
C VAL A 130 -8.88 -14.39 1.36
N TYR A 131 -8.17 -14.05 0.29
CA TYR A 131 -7.95 -12.66 -0.09
C TYR A 131 -9.13 -12.10 -0.86
N LYS A 132 -9.46 -10.82 -0.65
CA LYS A 132 -10.50 -10.15 -1.44
C LYS A 132 -10.09 -10.06 -2.91
N ARG A 133 -11.06 -10.27 -3.80
CA ARG A 133 -10.90 -10.08 -5.25
C ARG A 133 -10.83 -8.59 -5.61
N CYS A 134 -9.98 -8.25 -6.57
CA CYS A 134 -9.85 -6.89 -7.10
C CYS A 134 -10.43 -6.80 -8.51
N TYR A 135 -11.13 -5.71 -8.83
CA TYR A 135 -11.66 -5.49 -10.17
C TYR A 135 -10.54 -5.10 -11.14
N THR A 136 -10.61 -5.61 -12.38
CA THR A 136 -9.72 -5.25 -13.47
C THR A 136 -10.51 -5.08 -14.76
N SER A 137 -10.08 -4.13 -15.59
CA SER A 137 -10.67 -3.88 -16.90
C SER A 137 -9.57 -3.69 -17.93
N SER A 138 -9.78 -4.23 -19.12
CA SER A 138 -8.89 -4.08 -20.26
C SER A 138 -9.72 -3.75 -21.48
N TYR A 139 -9.77 -2.48 -21.89
CA TYR A 139 -10.41 -2.08 -23.15
C TYR A 139 -9.47 -2.39 -24.32
N ALA A 140 -10.01 -2.88 -25.44
CA ALA A 140 -9.32 -3.16 -26.69
C ALA A 140 -9.48 -2.00 -27.66
#